data_AF-A0A2S5EII4-F1
#
_entry.id   AF-A0A2S5EII4-F1
#
_cell.length_a   1.000
_cell.length_b   1.000
_cell.length_c   1.000
_cell.angle_alpha   90.00
_cell.angle_beta   90.00
_cell.angle_gamma   90.00
#
_symmetry.space_group_name_H-M   'P 1'
#
loop_
_entity.id
_entity.type
_entity.pdbx_description
1 polymer ?
#
loop_
_entity_poly.entity_id
_entity_poly.type
_entity_poly.pdbx_seq_one_letter_code
_entity_poly.pdbx_strand_id
1 'polypeptide(L)'
;MQNKDKLKKTLKNINGRGYKAYKQLQSNWYDFGYYKLGIPYVQGDPFASPSSILIRIDQQVTKFPAWFWENKIRRTAVTDFLTRLIEQAIKKYSKGQRGSGKSGLIAIAKTGQEVLERTSVEFNKDMIEARLSLGLPAAGRRVLGNEAYKMFFDGLPKIIN
;
A
#
# COMPACT_ATOMS: atom_id res chain seq x y z
N MET A 1 14.58 -9.72 -2.11
CA MET A 1 13.61 -9.03 -1.22
C MET A 1 14.37 -8.51 -0.01
N GLN A 2 14.11 -7.28 0.44
CA GLN A 2 14.85 -6.63 1.54
C GLN A 2 14.09 -6.77 2.86
N ASN A 3 14.76 -6.70 4.00
CA ASN A 3 14.07 -6.67 5.30
C ASN A 3 13.42 -5.27 5.53
N LYS A 4 12.25 -5.21 6.19
CA LYS A 4 11.59 -3.95 6.60
C LYS A 4 12.53 -2.96 7.33
N ASP A 5 13.52 -3.43 8.06
CA ASP A 5 14.50 -2.56 8.74
C ASP A 5 15.33 -1.72 7.77
N LYS A 6 15.54 -2.20 6.54
CA LYS A 6 16.18 -1.40 5.48
C LYS A 6 15.31 -0.22 5.10
N LEU A 7 14.00 -0.40 4.92
CA LEU A 7 13.06 0.70 4.70
C LEU A 7 13.08 1.68 5.87
N LYS A 8 13.03 1.19 7.11
CA LYS A 8 13.10 2.03 8.32
C LYS A 8 14.35 2.92 8.33
N LYS A 9 15.53 2.34 8.08
CA LYS A 9 16.80 3.08 7.98
C LYS A 9 16.78 4.10 6.85
N THR A 10 16.26 3.71 5.69
CA THR A 10 16.17 4.60 4.53
C THR A 10 15.29 5.82 4.82
N LEU A 11 14.11 5.63 5.40
CA LEU A 11 13.19 6.73 5.77
C LEU A 11 13.81 7.69 6.78
N LYS A 12 14.54 7.16 7.78
CA LYS A 12 15.28 7.99 8.74
C LYS A 12 16.36 8.82 8.04
N ASN A 13 17.12 8.22 7.11
CA ASN A 13 18.23 8.88 6.43
C ASN A 13 17.80 10.00 5.49
N ILE A 14 16.61 9.90 4.87
CA ILE A 14 16.11 10.92 3.94
C ILE A 14 15.26 12.00 4.59
N ASN A 15 14.95 11.87 5.88
CA ASN A 15 14.20 12.90 6.58
C ASN A 15 14.85 14.27 6.40
N GLY A 16 14.06 15.27 6.00
CA GLY A 16 14.52 16.63 5.73
C GLY A 16 15.24 16.85 4.39
N ARG A 17 15.59 15.79 3.64
CA ARG A 17 16.21 15.91 2.31
C ARG A 17 15.19 16.34 1.26
N GLY A 18 15.68 16.72 0.08
CA GLY A 18 14.81 17.03 -1.07
C GLY A 18 13.95 15.84 -1.49
N TYR A 19 12.75 16.12 -1.99
CA TYR A 19 11.70 15.13 -2.27
C TYR A 19 12.15 13.96 -3.16
N LYS A 20 13.04 14.23 -4.12
CA LYS A 20 13.64 13.21 -5.00
C LYS A 20 14.31 12.07 -4.23
N ALA A 21 14.69 12.28 -2.96
CA ALA A 21 15.27 11.24 -2.12
C ALA A 21 14.33 10.04 -1.88
N TYR A 22 13.02 10.19 -2.06
CA TYR A 22 12.09 9.06 -2.06
C TYR A 22 12.31 8.10 -3.24
N LYS A 23 12.92 8.52 -4.36
CA LYS A 23 13.09 7.67 -5.55
C LYS A 23 13.90 6.40 -5.29
N GLN A 24 14.77 6.40 -4.28
CA GLN A 24 15.49 5.19 -3.89
C GLN A 24 14.57 4.09 -3.33
N LEU A 25 13.31 4.41 -2.96
CA LEU A 25 12.32 3.42 -2.52
C LEU A 25 11.72 2.66 -3.70
N GLN A 26 11.73 3.27 -4.90
CA GLN A 26 11.10 2.72 -6.10
C GLN A 26 11.74 1.39 -6.51
N SER A 27 10.94 0.49 -7.08
CA SER A 27 11.33 -0.84 -7.56
C SER A 27 11.87 -1.78 -6.48
N ASN A 28 11.62 -1.49 -5.20
CA ASN A 28 12.03 -2.36 -4.10
C ASN A 28 10.84 -3.13 -3.52
N TRP A 29 11.15 -4.31 -2.99
CA TRP A 29 10.26 -5.14 -2.20
C TRP A 29 10.84 -5.35 -0.81
N TYR A 30 10.00 -5.19 0.21
CA TYR A 30 10.34 -5.32 1.62
C TYR A 30 9.50 -6.40 2.29
N ASP A 31 10.15 -7.28 3.03
CA ASP A 31 9.53 -8.30 3.84
C ASP A 31 9.14 -7.74 5.22
N PHE A 32 7.83 -7.77 5.51
CA PHE A 32 7.26 -7.35 6.79
C PHE A 32 6.93 -8.53 7.71
N GLY A 33 7.23 -9.77 7.30
CA GLY A 33 6.86 -11.01 7.97
C GLY A 33 5.52 -11.52 7.42
N TYR A 34 4.41 -11.02 7.95
CA TYR A 34 3.06 -11.45 7.54
C TYR A 34 2.72 -11.10 6.08
N TYR A 35 3.28 -10.01 5.57
CA TYR A 35 3.07 -9.55 4.20
C TYR A 35 4.37 -9.02 3.59
N LYS A 36 4.36 -8.85 2.26
CA LYS A 36 5.43 -8.24 1.48
C LYS A 36 4.94 -6.90 0.93
N LEU A 37 5.76 -5.86 1.07
CA LEU A 37 5.50 -4.51 0.57
C LEU A 37 6.35 -4.25 -0.67
N GLY A 38 5.71 -4.12 -1.84
CA GLY A 38 6.33 -3.63 -3.08
C GLY A 38 6.09 -2.13 -3.28
N ILE A 39 7.06 -1.41 -3.83
CA ILE A 39 6.93 0.01 -4.19
C ILE A 39 7.30 0.19 -5.67
N PRO A 40 6.43 -0.20 -6.63
CA PRO A 40 6.74 -0.13 -8.06
C PRO A 40 6.95 1.30 -8.57
N TYR A 41 6.23 2.27 -8.00
CA TYR A 41 6.28 3.66 -8.44
C TYR A 41 6.32 4.62 -7.27
N VAL A 42 7.21 5.60 -7.35
CA VAL A 42 7.30 6.72 -6.41
C VAL A 42 6.97 8.00 -7.15
N GLN A 43 6.05 8.80 -6.61
CA GLN A 43 5.65 10.08 -7.20
C GLN A 43 6.84 11.05 -7.34
N GLY A 44 6.84 11.89 -8.38
CA GLY A 44 7.94 12.83 -8.66
C GLY A 44 8.01 14.03 -7.71
N ASP A 45 6.86 14.43 -7.17
CA ASP A 45 6.69 15.54 -6.25
C ASP A 45 5.46 15.31 -5.32
N PRO A 46 5.26 16.11 -4.26
CA PRO A 46 4.15 15.95 -3.33
C PRO A 46 2.74 16.16 -3.91
N PHE A 47 2.62 16.83 -5.06
CA PHE A 47 1.37 17.21 -5.72
C PHE A 47 1.02 16.28 -6.90
N ALA A 48 2.01 15.55 -7.43
CA ALA A 48 1.85 14.56 -8.49
C ALA A 48 0.85 13.43 -8.15
N SER A 49 0.58 12.56 -9.10
CA SER A 49 -0.12 11.29 -8.84
C SER A 49 0.61 10.51 -7.74
N PRO A 50 -0.11 10.00 -6.72
CA PRO A 50 0.50 9.34 -5.57
C PRO A 50 1.40 8.16 -5.97
N SER A 51 2.29 7.79 -5.06
CA SER A 51 3.11 6.60 -5.22
C SER A 51 2.23 5.35 -5.25
N SER A 52 2.65 4.32 -5.98
CA SER A 52 1.96 3.03 -6.02
C SER A 52 2.69 2.06 -5.12
N ILE A 53 1.94 1.35 -4.28
CA ILE A 53 2.45 0.28 -3.44
C ILE A 53 1.63 -1.00 -3.66
N LEU A 54 2.28 -2.13 -3.47
CA LEU A 54 1.70 -3.46 -3.55
C LEU A 54 1.83 -4.12 -2.18
N ILE A 55 0.74 -4.67 -1.66
CA ILE A 55 0.76 -5.51 -0.46
C ILE A 55 0.46 -6.93 -0.90
N ARG A 56 1.40 -7.85 -0.70
CA ARG A 56 1.26 -9.25 -1.09
C ARG A 56 1.29 -10.16 0.14
N ILE A 57 0.33 -11.07 0.23
CA ILE A 57 0.27 -12.10 1.26
C ILE A 57 0.20 -13.45 0.56
N ASP A 58 1.08 -14.38 0.93
CA ASP A 58 1.11 -15.72 0.34
C ASP A 58 -0.08 -16.55 0.86
N GLN A 59 -0.66 -17.40 0.00
CA GLN A 59 -1.83 -18.21 0.36
C GLN A 59 -1.59 -19.19 1.51
N GLN A 60 -0.34 -19.61 1.71
CA GLN A 60 0.07 -20.43 2.85
C GLN A 60 -0.22 -19.74 4.20
N VAL A 61 -0.27 -18.41 4.21
CA VAL A 61 -0.54 -17.59 5.38
C VAL A 61 -2.04 -17.33 5.54
N THR A 62 -2.74 -16.98 4.46
CA THR A 62 -4.14 -16.56 4.49
C THR A 62 -5.13 -17.72 4.60
N LYS A 63 -4.75 -18.93 4.18
CA LYS A 63 -5.54 -20.16 4.27
C LYS A 63 -6.95 -20.05 3.67
N PHE A 64 -7.14 -19.22 2.64
CA PHE A 64 -8.40 -19.20 1.92
C PHE A 64 -8.63 -20.57 1.25
N PRO A 65 -9.85 -21.08 1.24
CA PRO A 65 -10.20 -22.27 0.47
C PRO A 65 -10.06 -22.07 -1.04
N ALA A 66 -9.58 -23.11 -1.75
CA ALA A 66 -9.32 -23.04 -3.19
C ALA A 66 -10.54 -22.69 -4.05
N TRP A 67 -11.72 -23.10 -3.61
CA TRP A 67 -12.97 -22.86 -4.31
C TRP A 67 -13.33 -21.37 -4.46
N PHE A 68 -12.64 -20.46 -3.76
CA PHE A 68 -12.81 -19.03 -3.95
C PHE A 68 -12.11 -18.47 -5.19
N TRP A 69 -10.95 -19.01 -5.61
CA TRP A 69 -10.21 -18.48 -6.77
C TRP A 69 -10.36 -19.31 -8.05
N GLU A 70 -10.82 -20.56 -7.94
CA GLU A 70 -11.05 -21.44 -9.09
C GLU A 70 -12.23 -21.00 -9.96
N ASN A 71 -13.31 -20.50 -9.34
CA ASN A 71 -14.46 -19.99 -10.05
C ASN A 71 -14.35 -18.47 -10.25
N LYS A 72 -14.47 -18.00 -11.50
CA LYS A 72 -14.33 -16.58 -11.84
C LYS A 72 -15.32 -15.69 -11.08
N ILE A 73 -16.58 -16.09 -10.95
CA ILE A 73 -17.62 -15.29 -10.26
C ILE A 73 -17.28 -15.15 -8.78
N ARG A 74 -16.91 -16.25 -8.13
CA ARG A 74 -16.50 -16.24 -6.72
C ARG A 74 -15.25 -15.39 -6.51
N ARG A 75 -14.26 -15.52 -7.40
CA ARG A 75 -13.05 -14.71 -7.36
C ARG A 75 -13.37 -13.23 -7.46
N THR A 76 -14.22 -12.83 -8.41
CA THR A 76 -14.68 -11.45 -8.56
C THR A 76 -15.40 -10.95 -7.32
N ALA A 77 -16.29 -11.75 -6.74
CA ALA A 77 -16.99 -11.38 -5.51
C ALA A 77 -16.03 -11.19 -4.32
N VAL A 78 -15.06 -12.08 -4.16
CA VAL A 78 -14.07 -11.99 -3.08
C VAL A 78 -13.14 -10.80 -3.26
N THR A 79 -12.61 -10.56 -4.47
CA THR A 79 -11.70 -9.42 -4.70
C THR A 79 -12.42 -8.08 -4.57
N ASP A 80 -13.69 -8.00 -4.97
CA ASP A 80 -14.54 -6.82 -4.71
C ASP A 80 -14.77 -6.61 -3.21
N PHE A 81 -15.14 -7.67 -2.48
CA PHE A 81 -15.32 -7.63 -1.03
C PHE A 81 -14.05 -7.19 -0.29
N LEU A 82 -12.88 -7.78 -0.64
CA LEU A 82 -11.59 -7.40 -0.08
C LEU A 82 -11.24 -5.94 -0.39
N THR A 83 -11.53 -5.46 -1.61
CA THR A 83 -11.34 -4.05 -1.97
C THR A 83 -12.14 -3.13 -1.05
N ARG A 84 -13.41 -3.46 -0.77
CA ARG A 84 -14.28 -2.70 0.13
C ARG A 84 -13.78 -2.73 1.57
N LEU A 85 -13.36 -3.89 2.06
CA LEU A 85 -12.79 -4.02 3.40
C LEU A 85 -11.53 -3.16 3.57
N ILE A 86 -10.63 -3.19 2.59
CA ILE A 86 -9.43 -2.35 2.61
C ILE A 86 -9.82 -0.86 2.55
N GLU A 87 -10.80 -0.48 1.74
CA GLU A 87 -11.30 0.90 1.69
C GLU A 87 -11.82 1.36 3.05
N GLN A 88 -12.61 0.53 3.74
CA GLN A 88 -13.11 0.79 5.09
C GLN A 88 -11.98 0.88 6.13
N ALA A 89 -11.03 -0.04 6.07
CA ALA A 89 -9.87 -0.04 6.96
C ALA A 89 -8.99 1.21 6.77
N ILE A 90 -8.80 1.65 5.51
CA ILE A 90 -8.14 2.92 5.19
C ILE A 90 -8.89 4.09 5.82
N LYS A 91 -10.22 4.16 5.67
CA LYS A 91 -11.04 5.23 6.29
C LYS A 91 -10.92 5.25 7.81
N LYS A 92 -10.83 4.07 8.44
CA LYS A 92 -10.75 3.93 9.90
C LYS A 92 -9.37 4.25 10.47
N TYR A 93 -8.29 3.83 9.80
CA TYR A 93 -6.93 3.86 10.37
C TYR A 93 -6.00 4.88 9.73
N SER A 94 -6.31 5.39 8.53
CA SER A 94 -5.54 6.46 7.92
C SER A 94 -5.85 7.80 8.57
N LYS A 95 -4.82 8.48 9.05
CA LYS A 95 -4.94 9.83 9.61
C LYS A 95 -5.19 10.91 8.54
N GLY A 96 -5.02 10.59 7.26
CA GLY A 96 -5.07 11.57 6.18
C GLY A 96 -3.89 12.54 6.19
N GLN A 97 -4.13 13.80 5.81
CA GLN A 97 -3.17 14.90 5.60
C GLN A 97 -1.95 14.87 6.54
N ARG A 98 -0.76 14.67 5.95
CA ARG A 98 0.54 14.67 6.65
C ARG A 98 1.57 15.57 5.96
N GLY A 99 1.15 16.78 5.61
CA GLY A 99 2.00 17.77 4.94
C GLY A 99 1.35 18.36 3.69
N SER A 100 2.17 18.68 2.68
CA SER A 100 1.77 19.38 1.46
C SER A 100 1.17 18.45 0.40
N GLY A 101 0.27 18.96 -0.43
CA GLY A 101 -0.29 18.23 -1.56
C GLY A 101 -1.05 16.98 -1.13
N LYS A 102 -0.70 15.83 -1.71
CA LYS A 102 -1.34 14.53 -1.40
C LYS A 102 -0.67 13.80 -0.22
N SER A 103 0.20 14.47 0.53
CA SER A 103 0.90 13.89 1.68
C SER A 103 -0.05 13.24 2.68
N GLY A 104 0.20 11.99 3.03
CA GLY A 104 -0.62 11.25 3.99
C GLY A 104 -1.81 10.50 3.39
N LEU A 105 -2.08 10.65 2.08
CA LEU A 105 -3.08 9.86 1.39
C LEU A 105 -2.71 8.38 1.42
N ILE A 106 -3.68 7.54 1.78
CA ILE A 106 -3.69 6.11 1.46
C ILE A 106 -5.03 5.87 0.79
N ALA A 107 -5.04 5.21 -0.36
CA ALA A 107 -6.25 4.93 -1.10
C ALA A 107 -6.15 3.61 -1.87
N ILE A 108 -7.30 3.01 -2.13
CA ILE A 108 -7.48 1.88 -3.05
C ILE A 108 -8.47 2.32 -4.15
N ALA A 109 -8.68 1.49 -5.18
CA ALA A 109 -9.71 1.76 -6.18
C ALA A 109 -11.08 1.94 -5.51
N LYS A 110 -11.81 2.96 -5.94
CA LYS A 110 -13.16 3.24 -5.45
C LYS A 110 -14.13 2.16 -5.91
N THR A 111 -15.09 1.84 -5.05
CA THR A 111 -16.16 0.88 -5.34
C THR A 111 -17.52 1.57 -5.39
N GLY A 112 -18.33 1.22 -6.39
CA GLY A 112 -19.74 1.61 -6.50
C GLY A 112 -20.67 0.57 -5.88
N GLN A 113 -21.94 0.56 -6.28
CA GLN A 113 -22.88 -0.50 -5.89
C GLN A 113 -22.59 -1.80 -6.64
N GLU A 114 -21.92 -1.72 -7.78
CA GLU A 114 -21.61 -2.84 -8.66
C GLU A 114 -20.44 -3.68 -8.14
N VAL A 115 -20.59 -5.00 -8.26
CA VAL A 115 -19.52 -5.99 -8.05
C VAL A 115 -18.83 -6.23 -9.40
N LEU A 116 -17.61 -5.72 -9.54
CA LEU A 116 -16.85 -5.75 -10.79
C LEU A 116 -15.47 -6.37 -10.61
N GLU A 117 -15.01 -7.05 -11.65
CA GLU A 117 -13.62 -7.50 -11.76
C GLU A 117 -12.71 -6.26 -11.86
N ARG A 118 -11.73 -6.15 -10.97
CA ARG A 118 -10.81 -5.01 -10.85
C ARG A 118 -9.38 -5.48 -10.61
N THR A 119 -8.44 -4.59 -10.84
CA THR A 119 -7.01 -4.81 -10.57
C THR A 119 -6.58 -4.34 -9.18
N SER A 120 -7.51 -3.83 -8.36
CA SER A 120 -7.24 -3.36 -6.99
C SER A 120 -6.83 -4.48 -6.05
N VAL A 121 -7.40 -5.66 -6.24
CA VAL A 121 -7.04 -6.87 -5.52
C VAL A 121 -6.93 -8.01 -6.53
N GLU A 122 -5.76 -8.62 -6.59
CA GLU A 122 -5.52 -9.87 -7.31
C GLU A 122 -5.58 -11.04 -6.32
N PHE A 123 -6.20 -12.14 -6.74
CA PHE A 123 -6.37 -13.32 -5.90
C PHE A 123 -6.24 -14.59 -6.73
N ASN A 124 -5.28 -15.43 -6.39
CA ASN A 124 -5.01 -16.67 -7.11
C ASN A 124 -4.49 -17.76 -6.15
N LYS A 125 -4.08 -18.90 -6.69
CA LYS A 125 -3.58 -20.05 -5.91
C LYS A 125 -2.31 -19.75 -5.10
N ASP A 126 -1.55 -18.72 -5.46
CA ASP A 126 -0.25 -18.44 -4.86
C ASP A 126 -0.35 -17.30 -3.83
N MET A 127 -1.18 -16.28 -4.09
CA MET A 127 -1.22 -15.07 -3.26
C MET A 127 -2.54 -14.29 -3.32
N ILE A 128 -2.65 -13.34 -2.38
CA ILE A 128 -3.50 -12.15 -2.48
C ILE A 128 -2.58 -10.94 -2.63
N GLU A 129 -2.87 -10.05 -3.59
CA GLU A 129 -2.15 -8.80 -3.77
C GLU A 129 -3.12 -7.61 -3.83
N ALA A 130 -2.95 -6.64 -2.94
CA ALA A 130 -3.67 -5.38 -2.96
C ALA A 130 -2.80 -4.25 -3.53
N ARG A 131 -3.37 -3.46 -4.43
CA ARG A 131 -2.71 -2.30 -5.06
C ARG A 131 -3.24 -1.01 -4.46
N LEU A 132 -2.37 -0.27 -3.76
CA LEU A 132 -2.74 0.95 -3.06
C LEU A 132 -1.98 2.16 -3.63
N SER A 133 -2.62 3.31 -3.55
CA SER A 133 -2.00 4.62 -3.73
C SER A 133 -1.55 5.16 -2.37
N LEU A 134 -0.31 5.63 -2.29
CA LEU A 134 0.27 6.21 -1.08
C LEU A 134 0.91 7.55 -1.40
N GLY A 135 0.37 8.62 -0.83
CA GLY A 135 0.90 9.97 -0.93
C GLY A 135 2.04 10.17 0.07
N LEU A 136 3.28 10.11 -0.43
CA LEU A 136 4.46 10.21 0.43
C LEU A 136 4.56 11.61 1.06
N PRO A 137 4.78 11.70 2.38
CA PRO A 137 4.63 12.95 3.11
C PRO A 137 5.83 13.89 2.92
N ALA A 138 5.52 15.18 2.78
CA ALA A 138 6.51 16.25 2.60
C ALA A 138 6.02 17.60 3.15
N ALA A 139 6.95 18.46 3.54
CA ALA A 139 6.73 19.88 3.82
C ALA A 139 7.32 20.69 2.68
N GLY A 140 6.47 21.24 1.81
CA GLY A 140 6.90 21.71 0.50
C GLY A 140 7.60 20.58 -0.26
N ARG A 141 8.84 20.80 -0.70
CA ARG A 141 9.66 19.78 -1.39
C ARG A 141 10.65 19.04 -0.47
N ARG A 142 10.47 19.09 0.85
CA ARG A 142 11.32 18.37 1.82
C ARG A 142 10.60 17.16 2.38
N VAL A 143 11.30 16.03 2.45
CA VAL A 143 10.79 14.74 2.92
C VAL A 143 10.44 14.80 4.41
N LEU A 144 9.23 14.37 4.77
CA LEU A 144 8.83 14.11 6.16
C LEU A 144 9.00 12.62 6.48
N GLY A 145 10.25 12.19 6.66
CA GLY A 145 10.61 10.78 6.84
C GLY A 145 9.98 10.14 8.08
N ASN A 146 9.81 10.90 9.16
CA ASN A 146 9.10 10.44 10.36
C ASN A 146 7.61 10.18 10.12
N GLU A 147 6.95 11.00 9.29
CA GLU A 147 5.56 10.76 8.92
C GLU A 147 5.43 9.58 7.96
N ALA A 148 6.37 9.42 7.03
CA ALA A 148 6.43 8.24 6.17
C ALA A 148 6.63 6.97 7.00
N TYR A 149 7.49 7.01 8.02
CA TYR A 149 7.66 5.90 8.96
C TYR A 149 6.34 5.51 9.61
N LYS A 150 5.61 6.48 10.20
CA LYS A 150 4.30 6.22 10.80
C LYS A 150 3.30 5.63 9.81
N MET A 151 3.32 6.08 8.55
CA MET A 151 2.46 5.51 7.51
C MET A 151 2.80 4.04 7.22
N PHE A 152 4.08 3.72 7.02
CA PHE A 152 4.51 2.36 6.66
C PHE A 152 4.51 1.37 7.83
N PHE A 153 4.81 1.82 9.05
CA PHE A 153 5.04 0.92 10.20
C PHE A 153 3.93 0.96 11.26
N ASP A 154 3.08 2.00 11.28
CA ASP A 154 1.97 2.08 12.25
C ASP A 154 0.61 2.04 11.54
N GLY A 155 0.48 2.74 10.41
CA GLY A 155 -0.76 2.86 9.65
C GLY A 155 -1.06 1.64 8.78
N LEU A 156 -0.16 1.31 7.86
CA LEU A 156 -0.35 0.18 6.93
C LEU A 156 -0.60 -1.15 7.65
N PRO A 157 0.14 -1.53 8.71
CA PRO A 157 -0.14 -2.78 9.41
C PRO A 157 -1.56 -2.87 9.97
N LYS A 158 -2.16 -1.76 10.43
CA LYS A 158 -3.54 -1.73 10.91
C LYS A 158 -4.58 -1.86 9.81
N ILE A 159 -4.22 -1.51 8.57
CA ILE A 159 -5.08 -1.66 7.40
C ILE A 159 -5.05 -3.10 6.89
N ILE A 160 -3.92 -3.79 7.08
CA ILE A 160 -3.66 -5.14 6.54
C ILE A 160 -4.05 -6.25 7.52
N ASN A 161 -3.83 -6.05 8.82
CA ASN A 161 -4.09 -7.02 9.87
C ASN A 161 -5.54 -7.00 10.39
#